data_AF-A0A7W4E686-F1
#
_entry.id   AF-A0A7W4E686-F1
#
_cell.length_a   1.000
_cell.length_b   1.000
_cell.length_c   1.000
_cell.angle_alpha   90.00
_cell.angle_beta   90.00
_cell.angle_gamma   90.00
#
_symmetry.space_group_name_H-M   'P 1'
#
loop_
_entity.id
_entity.type
_entity.pdbx_description
1 polymer ?
#
loop_
_entity_poly.entity_id
_entity_poly.type
_entity_poly.pdbx_seq_one_letter_code
_entity_poly.pdbx_strand_id
1 'polypeptide(L)'
;MELSKVAELRQNEEAFDNKIQELNRDGAYKYLTALNGILRGVGRSERGVRNNVQVGEHMAPSRKVQGAILNDTTEALKGIKDNHYRAALSYYTVNNLHLFADGNGRTSRAVYEIFDNPNFNLYSEDFVHKTDSAHESGGHGKFEREHGIQSAMTAYQVARGILAVKWARDDIIDPRINEMHSRVEMFFGMTPDVYLTDDAENNLTPQEKKAINLAFHDGDVALLSLCMVLKMKGTSDEVLSDSIKTSSDGASKYMAIEIEKHDMDTGAPNEKSHQTFGGWTAEDYRTFLKGFQIVQRDSQRTLNDIFSNPESYKRTDGKTWADWLSKTQE
;
A
#
# COMPACT_ATOMS: atom_id res chain seq x y z
N MET A 1 -17.81 21.38 2.44
CA MET A 1 -16.90 22.54 2.33
C MET A 1 -16.91 22.96 0.87
N GLU A 2 -17.22 24.22 0.59
CA GLU A 2 -17.14 24.74 -0.78
C GLU A 2 -15.68 24.97 -1.17
N LEU A 3 -15.35 24.80 -2.45
CA LEU A 3 -13.98 24.79 -2.97
C LEU A 3 -13.22 26.10 -2.75
N SER A 4 -13.93 27.22 -2.89
CA SER A 4 -13.40 28.56 -2.60
C SER A 4 -12.83 28.64 -1.19
N LYS A 5 -13.52 28.04 -0.22
CA LYS A 5 -13.08 28.03 1.17
C LYS A 5 -11.81 27.22 1.41
N VAL A 6 -11.50 26.21 0.57
CA VAL A 6 -10.27 25.41 0.72
C VAL A 6 -9.06 26.18 0.22
N ALA A 7 -9.19 26.84 -0.94
CA ALA A 7 -8.14 27.69 -1.49
C ALA A 7 -7.87 28.90 -0.59
N GLU A 8 -8.93 29.55 -0.09
CA GLU A 8 -8.83 30.64 0.90
C GLU A 8 -8.19 30.17 2.21
N LEU A 9 -8.55 28.98 2.72
CA LEU A 9 -7.93 28.41 3.92
C LEU A 9 -6.44 28.18 3.72
N ARG A 10 -6.02 27.66 2.57
CA ARG A 10 -4.60 27.36 2.32
C ARG A 10 -3.72 28.60 2.23
N GLN A 11 -4.28 29.75 1.87
CA GLN A 11 -3.56 31.04 1.87
C GLN A 11 -3.25 31.55 3.29
N ASN A 12 -3.87 31.00 4.33
CA ASN A 12 -3.61 31.32 5.73
C ASN A 12 -3.13 30.06 6.48
N GLU A 13 -1.83 29.96 6.73
CA GLU A 13 -1.22 28.77 7.34
C GLU A 13 -1.79 28.42 8.72
N GLU A 14 -2.09 29.42 9.56
CA GLU A 14 -2.65 29.20 10.89
C GLU A 14 -4.08 28.68 10.80
N ALA A 15 -4.91 29.26 9.93
CA ALA A 15 -6.28 28.79 9.71
C ALA A 15 -6.31 27.39 9.08
N PHE A 16 -5.36 27.10 8.19
CA PHE A 16 -5.20 25.78 7.59
C PHE A 16 -4.77 24.74 8.62
N ASP A 17 -3.78 25.05 9.47
CA ASP A 17 -3.33 24.17 10.55
C ASP A 17 -4.47 23.87 11.53
N ASN A 18 -5.16 24.90 12.01
CA ASN A 18 -6.34 24.74 12.86
C ASN A 18 -7.38 23.82 12.22
N LYS A 19 -7.57 23.90 10.89
CA LYS A 19 -8.50 23.03 10.20
C LYS A 19 -8.05 21.57 10.16
N ILE A 20 -6.75 21.32 10.04
CA ILE A 20 -6.16 19.98 10.12
C ILE A 20 -6.36 19.41 11.53
N GLN A 21 -6.18 20.21 12.58
CA GLN A 21 -6.40 19.78 13.96
C GLN A 21 -7.84 19.30 14.23
N GLU A 22 -8.83 19.90 13.56
CA GLU A 22 -10.24 19.49 13.63
C GLU A 22 -10.58 18.25 12.77
N LEU A 23 -9.66 17.80 11.91
CA LEU A 23 -9.95 16.72 10.96
C LEU A 23 -10.09 15.39 11.70
N ASN A 24 -11.20 14.70 11.43
CA ASN A 24 -11.40 13.32 11.86
C ASN A 24 -11.65 12.42 10.63
N ARG A 25 -11.69 11.11 10.84
CA ARG A 25 -11.92 10.11 9.78
C ARG A 25 -13.12 10.46 8.88
N ASP A 26 -14.26 10.79 9.46
CA ASP A 26 -15.49 11.06 8.70
C ASP A 26 -15.41 12.38 7.93
N GLY A 27 -14.77 13.39 8.52
CA GLY A 27 -14.45 14.66 7.87
C GLY A 27 -13.53 14.46 6.66
N ALA A 28 -12.44 13.71 6.82
CA ALA A 28 -11.52 13.37 5.75
C ALA A 28 -12.20 12.58 4.63
N TYR A 29 -13.01 11.59 4.97
CA TYR A 29 -13.74 10.80 3.97
C TYR A 29 -14.72 11.66 3.16
N LYS A 30 -15.51 12.52 3.84
CA LYS A 30 -16.43 13.45 3.17
C LYS A 30 -15.69 14.44 2.28
N TYR A 31 -14.54 14.92 2.74
CA TYR A 31 -13.69 15.83 1.98
C TYR A 31 -13.18 15.17 0.70
N LEU A 32 -12.54 14.00 0.81
CA LEU A 32 -12.00 13.25 -0.33
C LEU A 32 -13.10 12.90 -1.35
N THR A 33 -14.28 12.48 -0.87
CA THR A 33 -15.43 12.16 -1.73
C THR A 33 -15.94 13.40 -2.48
N ALA A 34 -16.01 14.55 -1.80
CA ALA A 34 -16.41 15.79 -2.43
C ALA A 34 -15.39 16.25 -3.47
N LEU A 35 -14.09 16.21 -3.13
CA LEU A 35 -12.98 16.58 -4.00
C LEU A 35 -12.94 15.70 -5.26
N ASN A 36 -12.97 14.36 -5.11
CA ASN A 36 -13.02 13.44 -6.25
C ASN A 36 -14.21 13.72 -7.17
N GLY A 37 -15.39 13.97 -6.59
CA GLY A 37 -16.59 14.30 -7.36
C GLY A 37 -16.47 15.59 -8.17
N ILE A 38 -15.79 16.60 -7.61
CA ILE A 38 -15.53 17.87 -8.29
C ILE A 38 -14.53 17.67 -9.43
N LEU A 39 -13.41 16.99 -9.16
CA LEU A 39 -12.37 16.70 -10.16
C LEU A 39 -12.88 15.89 -11.35
N ARG A 40 -13.91 15.07 -11.13
CA ARG A 40 -14.55 14.27 -12.20
C ARG A 40 -15.73 14.99 -12.86
N GLY A 41 -16.14 16.16 -12.38
CA GLY A 41 -17.31 16.87 -12.89
C GLY A 41 -18.64 16.15 -12.64
N VAL A 42 -18.70 15.24 -11.64
CA VAL A 42 -19.89 14.42 -11.37
C VAL A 42 -20.77 15.03 -10.27
N GLY A 43 -22.09 14.92 -10.47
CA GLY A 43 -23.11 15.36 -9.53
C GLY A 43 -23.02 14.64 -8.19
N ARG A 44 -23.58 15.23 -7.12
CA ARG A 44 -23.54 14.65 -5.76
C ARG A 44 -24.11 13.22 -5.69
N SER A 45 -25.11 12.91 -6.50
CA SER A 45 -25.76 11.59 -6.60
C SER A 45 -24.84 10.50 -7.15
N GLU A 46 -23.79 10.87 -7.90
CA GLU A 46 -22.85 9.95 -8.54
C GLU A 46 -21.53 9.83 -7.78
N ARG A 47 -21.38 10.57 -6.67
CA ARG A 47 -20.23 10.49 -5.78
C ARG A 47 -20.40 9.25 -4.91
N GLY A 48 -19.66 8.21 -5.28
CA GLY A 48 -19.74 6.92 -4.61
C GLY A 48 -18.38 6.27 -4.53
N VAL A 49 -18.25 5.42 -3.52
CA VAL A 49 -17.02 4.70 -3.21
C VAL A 49 -17.33 3.24 -3.51
N ARG A 50 -16.50 2.55 -4.33
CA ARG A 50 -16.72 1.12 -4.68
C ARG A 50 -15.82 0.18 -3.88
N ASN A 51 -16.32 -1.02 -3.56
CA ASN A 51 -15.59 -2.02 -2.79
C ASN A 51 -14.63 -2.80 -3.70
N ASN A 52 -13.47 -3.19 -3.17
CA ASN A 52 -12.54 -4.18 -3.75
C ASN A 52 -12.11 -3.85 -5.20
N VAL A 53 -11.48 -2.70 -5.40
CA VAL A 53 -10.89 -2.35 -6.70
C VAL A 53 -9.45 -2.89 -6.74
N GLN A 54 -9.17 -3.79 -7.68
CA GLN A 54 -7.81 -4.22 -8.00
C GLN A 54 -7.19 -3.20 -8.97
N VAL A 55 -5.92 -2.83 -8.74
CA VAL A 55 -5.22 -1.81 -9.54
C VAL A 55 -3.87 -2.37 -9.95
N GLY A 56 -3.79 -2.86 -11.20
CA GLY A 56 -2.66 -3.68 -11.62
C GLY A 56 -2.55 -4.92 -10.73
N GLU A 57 -1.39 -5.14 -10.14
CA GLU A 57 -1.11 -6.25 -9.21
C GLU A 57 -1.45 -5.93 -7.75
N HIS A 58 -1.77 -4.66 -7.43
CA HIS A 58 -2.06 -4.24 -6.05
C HIS A 58 -3.54 -4.41 -5.68
N MET A 59 -3.80 -4.97 -4.49
CA MET A 59 -5.15 -5.11 -3.97
C MET A 59 -5.44 -4.00 -2.96
N ALA A 60 -6.38 -3.11 -3.31
CA ALA A 60 -6.77 -2.03 -2.42
C ALA A 60 -7.28 -2.59 -1.07
N PRO A 61 -7.00 -1.92 0.07
CA PRO A 61 -7.45 -2.39 1.36
C PRO A 61 -8.97 -2.56 1.42
N SER A 62 -9.46 -3.51 2.22
CA SER A 62 -10.90 -3.68 2.45
C SER A 62 -11.49 -2.43 3.10
N ARG A 63 -12.81 -2.20 2.97
CA ARG A 63 -13.51 -1.03 3.57
C ARG A 63 -13.17 -0.76 5.03
N LYS A 64 -13.13 -1.84 5.81
CA LYS A 64 -12.82 -1.79 7.24
C LYS A 64 -11.38 -1.30 7.44
N VAL A 65 -10.44 -1.83 6.66
CA VAL A 65 -9.02 -1.45 6.72
C VAL A 65 -8.82 -0.02 6.20
N GLN A 66 -9.50 0.37 5.11
CA GLN A 66 -9.49 1.74 4.58
C GLN A 66 -9.92 2.75 5.64
N GLY A 67 -11.02 2.48 6.35
CA GLY A 67 -11.50 3.37 7.41
C GLY A 67 -10.53 3.47 8.59
N ALA A 68 -9.83 2.38 8.91
CA ALA A 68 -8.81 2.35 9.95
C ALA A 68 -7.53 3.11 9.53
N ILE A 69 -7.05 2.90 8.30
CA ILE A 69 -5.94 3.65 7.69
C ILE A 69 -6.27 5.14 7.69
N LEU A 70 -7.45 5.52 7.20
CA LEU A 70 -7.82 6.93 7.11
C LEU A 70 -7.84 7.57 8.50
N ASN A 71 -8.36 6.86 9.52
CA ASN A 71 -8.32 7.33 10.90
C ASN A 71 -6.88 7.52 11.41
N ASP A 72 -6.05 6.49 11.27
CA ASP A 72 -4.67 6.51 11.75
C ASP A 72 -3.85 7.62 11.06
N THR A 73 -4.03 7.82 9.74
CA THR A 73 -3.39 8.91 8.99
C THR A 73 -3.93 10.27 9.38
N THR A 74 -5.24 10.44 9.60
CA THR A 74 -5.77 11.74 10.07
C THR A 74 -5.19 12.16 11.42
N GLU A 75 -4.97 11.21 12.34
CA GLU A 75 -4.32 11.53 13.62
C GLU A 75 -2.84 11.84 13.44
N ALA A 76 -2.13 11.13 12.55
CA ALA A 76 -0.72 11.40 12.25
C ALA A 76 -0.51 12.81 11.65
N LEU A 77 -1.37 13.22 10.72
CA LEU A 77 -1.28 14.53 10.06
C LEU A 77 -1.34 15.71 11.04
N LYS A 78 -2.08 15.58 12.14
CA LYS A 78 -2.17 16.60 13.20
C LYS A 78 -0.84 16.87 13.88
N GLY A 79 -0.03 15.81 14.06
CA GLY A 79 1.27 15.88 14.72
C GLY A 79 2.43 16.31 13.81
N ILE A 80 2.27 16.22 12.49
CA ILE A 80 3.27 16.65 11.51
C ILE A 80 3.20 18.17 11.40
N LYS A 81 4.32 18.90 11.54
CA LYS A 81 4.35 20.37 11.39
C LYS A 81 4.62 20.83 9.95
N ASP A 82 5.43 20.07 9.22
CA ASP A 82 5.81 20.40 7.85
C ASP A 82 4.66 20.05 6.89
N ASN A 83 4.13 21.06 6.20
CA ASN A 83 3.04 20.87 5.23
C ASN A 83 3.48 20.04 4.02
N HIS A 84 4.77 20.05 3.67
CA HIS A 84 5.30 19.21 2.60
C HIS A 84 5.27 17.73 2.99
N TYR A 85 5.58 17.40 4.25
CA TYR A 85 5.42 16.04 4.77
C TYR A 85 3.95 15.62 4.86
N ARG A 86 3.06 16.53 5.28
CA ARG A 86 1.61 16.29 5.25
C ARG A 86 1.13 16.01 3.82
N ALA A 87 1.65 16.75 2.84
CA ALA A 87 1.32 16.58 1.43
C ALA A 87 1.76 15.20 0.91
N ALA A 88 3.03 14.84 1.09
CA ALA A 88 3.58 13.56 0.66
C ALA A 88 2.85 12.37 1.32
N LEU A 89 2.65 12.41 2.64
CA LEU A 89 1.91 11.36 3.35
C LEU A 89 0.48 11.23 2.81
N SER A 90 -0.23 12.34 2.65
CA SER A 90 -1.61 12.32 2.16
C SER A 90 -1.70 11.81 0.72
N TYR A 91 -0.74 12.16 -0.13
CA TYR A 91 -0.61 11.63 -1.49
C TYR A 91 -0.51 10.10 -1.48
N TYR A 92 0.44 9.55 -0.71
CA TYR A 92 0.65 8.10 -0.61
C TYR A 92 -0.55 7.38 -0.02
N THR A 93 -1.19 7.95 1.01
CA THR A 93 -2.38 7.35 1.62
C THR A 93 -3.56 7.31 0.66
N VAL A 94 -3.88 8.41 -0.03
CA VAL A 94 -5.02 8.43 -0.96
C VAL A 94 -4.80 7.49 -2.14
N ASN A 95 -3.56 7.41 -2.64
CA ASN A 95 -3.21 6.50 -3.73
C ASN A 95 -3.40 5.02 -3.32
N ASN A 96 -2.89 4.62 -2.16
CA ASN A 96 -3.01 3.26 -1.61
C ASN A 96 -4.43 2.88 -1.22
N LEU A 97 -5.18 3.79 -0.61
CA LEU A 97 -6.56 3.52 -0.22
C LEU A 97 -7.44 3.18 -1.40
N HIS A 98 -7.17 3.79 -2.56
CA HIS A 98 -7.90 3.61 -3.81
C HIS A 98 -9.43 3.58 -3.61
N LEU A 99 -9.93 4.57 -2.85
CA LEU A 99 -11.31 4.65 -2.40
C LEU A 99 -12.30 4.62 -3.58
N PHE A 100 -11.98 5.32 -4.67
CA PHE A 100 -12.93 5.57 -5.74
C PHE A 100 -12.77 4.56 -6.89
N ALA A 101 -13.82 4.38 -7.69
CA ALA A 101 -13.74 3.56 -8.90
C ALA A 101 -12.88 4.19 -9.99
N ASP A 102 -12.78 5.53 -9.97
CA ASP A 102 -11.98 6.34 -10.88
C ASP A 102 -11.54 7.62 -10.16
N GLY A 103 -10.40 8.17 -10.59
CA GLY A 103 -9.92 9.47 -10.15
C GLY A 103 -9.08 9.47 -8.86
N ASN A 104 -8.64 8.31 -8.35
CA ASN A 104 -7.77 8.25 -7.16
C ASN A 104 -6.46 9.00 -7.38
N GLY A 105 -5.77 8.78 -8.51
CA GLY A 105 -4.53 9.50 -8.81
C GLY A 105 -4.72 11.01 -8.95
N ARG A 106 -5.82 11.47 -9.55
CA ARG A 106 -6.16 12.91 -9.62
C ARG A 106 -6.46 13.49 -8.24
N THR A 107 -7.17 12.71 -7.42
CA THR A 107 -7.54 13.12 -6.06
C THR A 107 -6.30 13.17 -5.16
N SER A 108 -5.38 12.21 -5.26
CA SER A 108 -4.15 12.22 -4.47
C SER A 108 -3.26 13.42 -4.83
N ARG A 109 -3.09 13.73 -6.12
CA ARG A 109 -2.34 14.92 -6.58
C ARG A 109 -2.97 16.22 -6.10
N ALA A 110 -4.30 16.36 -6.22
CA ALA A 110 -4.97 17.54 -5.73
C ALA A 110 -4.82 17.71 -4.21
N VAL A 111 -4.89 16.61 -3.44
CA VAL A 111 -4.66 16.65 -1.99
C VAL A 111 -3.23 17.08 -1.68
N TYR A 112 -2.23 16.54 -2.39
CA TYR A 112 -0.84 16.96 -2.23
C TYR A 112 -0.71 18.48 -2.38
N GLU A 113 -1.21 19.02 -3.47
CA GLU A 113 -1.14 20.44 -3.80
C GLU A 113 -1.89 21.32 -2.79
N ILE A 114 -3.02 20.84 -2.26
CA ILE A 114 -3.73 21.55 -1.19
C ILE A 114 -2.86 21.72 0.07
N PHE A 115 -2.00 20.76 0.38
CA PHE A 115 -1.06 20.91 1.50
C PHE A 115 0.19 21.71 1.10
N ASP A 116 0.79 21.44 -0.05
CA ASP A 116 2.12 21.95 -0.41
C ASP A 116 2.12 23.31 -1.12
N ASN A 117 1.00 23.70 -1.74
CA ASN A 117 0.93 24.88 -2.60
C ASN A 117 0.00 25.97 -2.00
N PRO A 118 0.56 27.07 -1.45
CA PRO A 118 -0.22 28.21 -0.94
C PRO A 118 -1.15 28.87 -1.96
N ASN A 119 -0.81 28.75 -3.25
CA ASN A 119 -1.54 29.32 -4.37
C ASN A 119 -2.38 28.28 -5.12
N PHE A 120 -2.70 27.17 -4.46
CA PHE A 120 -3.44 26.07 -5.05
C PHE A 120 -4.70 26.56 -5.77
N ASN A 121 -4.80 26.20 -7.05
CA ASN A 121 -5.96 26.47 -7.89
C ASN A 121 -6.47 25.18 -8.52
N LEU A 122 -7.61 24.69 -8.01
CA LEU A 122 -8.25 23.48 -8.49
C LEU A 122 -8.71 23.56 -9.98
N TYR A 123 -8.86 24.78 -10.52
CA TYR A 123 -9.27 25.00 -11.91
C TYR A 123 -8.07 25.11 -12.87
N SER A 124 -6.84 24.83 -12.42
CA SER A 124 -5.72 24.69 -13.35
C SER A 124 -5.98 23.52 -14.30
N GLU A 125 -5.43 23.60 -15.51
CA GLU A 125 -5.59 22.55 -16.52
C GLU A 125 -5.06 21.17 -16.07
N ASP A 126 -4.24 21.14 -15.01
CA ASP A 126 -3.60 19.93 -14.50
C ASP A 126 -4.57 19.00 -13.74
N PHE A 127 -5.73 19.53 -13.31
CA PHE A 127 -6.72 18.81 -12.50
C PHE A 127 -8.07 18.63 -13.18
N VAL A 128 -8.35 19.35 -14.27
CA VAL A 128 -9.60 19.24 -15.04
C VAL A 128 -9.54 18.02 -15.95
N HIS A 129 -10.64 17.24 -15.95
CA HIS A 129 -10.78 16.07 -16.82
C HIS A 129 -10.74 16.50 -18.30
N LYS A 130 -9.59 16.33 -18.97
CA LYS A 130 -9.53 16.36 -20.44
C LYS A 130 -10.15 15.05 -20.94
N THR A 131 -11.18 15.12 -21.77
CA THR A 131 -11.91 13.95 -22.29
C THR A 131 -11.07 13.05 -23.19
N ASP A 132 -9.91 13.52 -23.65
CA ASP A 132 -9.08 12.86 -24.68
C ASP A 132 -7.66 12.45 -24.22
N SER A 133 -7.36 12.46 -22.92
CA SER A 133 -5.98 12.20 -22.43
C SER A 133 -5.59 10.71 -22.37
N ALA A 134 -6.28 9.82 -23.08
CA ALA A 134 -6.03 8.37 -23.04
C ALA A 134 -4.68 7.94 -23.66
N HIS A 135 -3.92 8.88 -24.26
CA HIS A 135 -2.73 8.57 -25.06
C HIS A 135 -1.46 9.37 -24.72
N GLU A 136 -1.34 10.00 -23.56
CA GLU A 136 -0.04 10.57 -23.17
C GLU A 136 0.93 9.48 -22.69
N SER A 137 1.68 8.95 -23.65
CA SER A 137 2.76 7.96 -23.53
C SER A 137 4.02 8.46 -22.79
N GLY A 138 3.85 9.32 -21.78
CA GLY A 138 4.91 9.81 -20.87
C GLY A 138 4.48 9.96 -19.40
N GLY A 139 3.26 9.50 -19.05
CA GLY A 139 2.52 9.91 -17.86
C GLY A 139 2.83 9.22 -16.52
N HIS A 140 3.66 8.18 -16.48
CA HIS A 140 4.05 7.56 -15.20
C HIS A 140 5.16 8.38 -14.53
N GLY A 141 4.89 8.90 -13.33
CA GLY A 141 5.87 9.60 -12.50
C GLY A 141 6.09 11.08 -12.82
N LYS A 142 5.32 11.71 -13.73
CA LYS A 142 5.52 13.14 -14.07
C LYS A 142 5.31 14.02 -12.83
N PHE A 143 4.19 13.85 -12.14
CA PHE A 143 3.87 14.60 -10.94
C PHE A 143 4.91 14.37 -9.85
N GLU A 144 5.30 13.10 -9.65
CA GLU A 144 6.34 12.71 -8.71
C GLU A 144 7.67 13.43 -9.00
N ARG A 145 8.11 13.46 -10.26
CA ARG A 145 9.33 14.17 -10.67
C ARG A 145 9.24 15.68 -10.50
N GLU A 146 8.11 16.28 -10.86
CA GLU A 146 7.89 17.74 -10.74
C GLU A 146 7.89 18.22 -9.29
N HIS A 147 7.40 17.39 -8.37
CA HIS A 147 7.35 17.69 -6.95
C HIS A 147 8.52 17.09 -6.16
N GLY A 148 9.43 16.38 -6.84
CA GLY A 148 10.55 15.69 -6.21
C GLY A 148 10.13 14.64 -5.20
N ILE A 149 8.97 14.00 -5.32
CA ILE A 149 8.54 12.93 -4.41
C ILE A 149 8.78 11.55 -5.04
N GLN A 150 8.89 10.52 -4.20
CA GLN A 150 8.97 9.14 -4.68
C GLN A 150 7.60 8.63 -5.17
N SER A 151 7.59 7.48 -5.85
CA SER A 151 6.32 6.82 -6.20
C SER A 151 5.65 6.24 -4.94
N ALA A 152 4.32 6.11 -4.96
CA ALA A 152 3.60 5.46 -3.87
C ALA A 152 4.09 4.02 -3.64
N MET A 153 4.34 3.28 -4.72
CA MET A 153 4.91 1.92 -4.64
C MET A 153 6.22 1.90 -3.86
N THR A 154 7.15 2.79 -4.21
CA THR A 154 8.45 2.95 -3.52
C THR A 154 8.27 3.30 -2.04
N ALA A 155 7.35 4.22 -1.72
CA ALA A 155 7.06 4.60 -0.34
C ALA A 155 6.57 3.41 0.51
N TYR A 156 5.68 2.58 -0.05
CA TYR A 156 5.19 1.39 0.65
C TYR A 156 6.22 0.26 0.72
N GLN A 157 7.09 0.11 -0.28
CA GLN A 157 8.22 -0.84 -0.19
C GLN A 157 9.15 -0.47 0.97
N VAL A 158 9.49 0.81 1.14
CA VAL A 158 10.28 1.30 2.28
C VAL A 158 9.55 1.03 3.60
N ALA A 159 8.26 1.40 3.69
CA ALA A 159 7.49 1.19 4.90
C ALA A 159 7.39 -0.30 5.29
N ARG A 160 7.22 -1.20 4.31
CA ARG A 160 7.18 -2.64 4.53
C ARG A 160 8.53 -3.20 4.95
N GLY A 161 9.64 -2.71 4.38
CA GLY A 161 10.97 -3.10 4.83
C GLY A 161 11.22 -2.75 6.29
N ILE A 162 10.84 -1.54 6.71
CA ILE A 162 10.93 -1.11 8.12
C ILE A 162 9.97 -1.94 9.00
N LEU A 163 8.76 -2.24 8.52
CA LEU A 163 7.81 -3.08 9.22
C LEU A 163 8.35 -4.50 9.43
N ALA A 164 8.99 -5.08 8.42
CA ALA A 164 9.58 -6.41 8.49
C ALA A 164 10.70 -6.47 9.53
N VAL A 165 11.59 -5.47 9.57
CA VAL A 165 12.63 -5.34 10.61
C VAL A 165 11.98 -5.32 11.99
N LYS A 166 10.92 -4.52 12.16
CA LYS A 166 10.17 -4.42 13.41
C LYS A 166 9.54 -5.75 13.80
N TRP A 167 8.84 -6.41 12.88
CA TRP A 167 8.18 -7.69 13.12
C TRP A 167 9.16 -8.83 13.42
N ALA A 168 10.32 -8.86 12.75
CA ALA A 168 11.38 -9.80 13.05
C ALA A 168 11.94 -9.60 14.47
N ARG A 169 12.19 -8.35 14.86
CA ARG A 169 12.66 -8.01 16.21
C ARG A 169 11.61 -8.36 17.27
N ASP A 170 10.34 -8.16 16.96
CA ASP A 170 9.22 -8.40 17.86
C ASP A 170 8.74 -9.89 17.83
N ASP A 171 9.50 -10.78 17.18
CA ASP A 171 9.24 -12.22 17.02
C ASP A 171 7.91 -12.61 16.33
N ILE A 172 7.36 -11.69 15.52
CA ILE A 172 6.14 -11.90 14.72
C ILE A 172 6.43 -12.70 13.45
N ILE A 173 7.60 -12.51 12.86
CA ILE A 173 8.11 -13.26 11.71
C ILE A 173 9.51 -13.78 11.99
N ASP A 174 9.99 -14.71 11.16
CA ASP A 174 11.35 -15.23 11.28
C ASP A 174 12.42 -14.14 11.02
N PRO A 175 13.44 -14.00 11.89
CA PRO A 175 14.48 -12.99 11.71
C PRO A 175 15.27 -13.09 10.40
N ARG A 176 15.38 -14.27 9.77
CA ARG A 176 16.07 -14.43 8.48
C ARG A 176 15.40 -13.66 7.35
N ILE A 177 14.09 -13.40 7.45
CA ILE A 177 13.35 -12.61 6.46
C ILE A 177 13.85 -11.16 6.42
N ASN A 178 14.29 -10.63 7.57
CA ASN A 178 14.85 -9.28 7.68
C ASN A 178 16.10 -9.08 6.80
N GLU A 179 16.91 -10.13 6.63
CA GLU A 179 18.14 -10.09 5.84
C GLU A 179 17.86 -10.08 4.32
N MET A 180 16.64 -10.42 3.90
CA MET A 180 16.28 -10.70 2.50
C MET A 180 15.18 -9.81 1.94
N HIS A 181 14.56 -8.94 2.74
CA HIS A 181 13.37 -8.17 2.37
C HIS A 181 13.53 -7.28 1.13
N SER A 182 14.74 -6.88 0.74
CA SER A 182 14.98 -6.10 -0.49
C SER A 182 14.99 -6.96 -1.77
N ARG A 183 14.83 -8.28 -1.66
CA ARG A 183 15.00 -9.27 -2.74
C ARG A 183 14.10 -10.49 -2.52
N VAL A 184 12.80 -10.31 -2.34
CA VAL A 184 11.87 -11.44 -2.25
C VAL A 184 10.88 -11.37 -3.40
N GLU A 185 10.79 -12.46 -4.15
CA GLU A 185 9.89 -12.63 -5.29
C GLU A 185 8.91 -13.76 -4.96
N MET A 186 7.61 -13.45 -4.90
CA MET A 186 6.58 -14.48 -5.00
C MET A 186 6.40 -14.78 -6.47
N PHE A 187 6.68 -16.01 -6.89
CA PHE A 187 6.56 -16.40 -8.28
C PHE A 187 5.09 -16.69 -8.59
N PHE A 188 4.57 -15.94 -9.56
CA PHE A 188 3.28 -16.15 -10.19
C PHE A 188 3.52 -16.48 -11.64
N GLY A 189 2.87 -17.52 -12.13
CA GLY A 189 2.72 -17.82 -13.53
C GLY A 189 1.47 -17.22 -14.12
N MET A 190 1.22 -17.61 -15.36
CA MET A 190 0.00 -17.22 -16.08
C MET A 190 -1.24 -17.92 -15.53
N THR A 191 -1.08 -18.87 -14.60
CA THR A 191 -2.15 -19.61 -13.95
C THR A 191 -2.58 -18.91 -12.65
N PRO A 192 -3.81 -18.40 -12.57
CA PRO A 192 -4.19 -17.50 -11.49
C PRO A 192 -4.54 -18.21 -10.17
N ASP A 193 -4.42 -19.53 -10.06
CA ASP A 193 -4.97 -20.28 -8.92
C ASP A 193 -3.90 -20.67 -7.90
N VAL A 194 -3.99 -20.08 -6.70
CA VAL A 194 -3.20 -20.48 -5.53
C VAL A 194 -3.51 -21.93 -5.12
N TYR A 195 -2.48 -22.65 -4.70
CA TYR A 195 -2.62 -23.97 -4.09
C TYR A 195 -3.46 -23.90 -2.82
N LEU A 196 -4.54 -24.69 -2.77
CA LEU A 196 -5.36 -24.91 -1.57
C LEU A 196 -5.29 -26.40 -1.20
N THR A 197 -5.12 -26.69 0.08
CA THR A 197 -5.18 -28.06 0.60
C THR A 197 -6.61 -28.61 0.50
N ASP A 198 -6.77 -29.95 0.53
CA ASP A 198 -8.10 -30.59 0.55
C ASP A 198 -9.00 -30.05 1.67
N ASP A 199 -8.43 -29.81 2.86
CA ASP A 199 -9.17 -29.19 3.96
C ASP A 199 -9.68 -27.79 3.59
N ALA A 200 -8.82 -26.95 3.01
CA ALA A 200 -9.18 -25.61 2.57
C ALA A 200 -10.19 -25.63 1.41
N GLU A 201 -10.04 -26.56 0.46
CA GLU A 201 -10.98 -26.74 -0.65
C GLU A 201 -12.38 -27.11 -0.15
N ASN A 202 -12.49 -27.89 0.92
CA ASN A 202 -13.77 -28.33 1.46
C ASN A 202 -14.40 -27.34 2.45
N ASN A 203 -13.58 -26.57 3.19
CA ASN A 203 -14.05 -25.76 4.32
C ASN A 203 -14.02 -24.23 4.10
N LEU A 204 -13.48 -23.76 2.97
CA LEU A 204 -13.56 -22.34 2.57
C LEU A 204 -14.74 -22.09 1.65
N THR A 205 -15.42 -20.97 1.86
CA THR A 205 -16.45 -20.48 0.94
C THR A 205 -15.84 -20.02 -0.39
N PRO A 206 -16.59 -20.01 -1.50
CA PRO A 206 -16.11 -19.49 -2.79
C PRO A 206 -15.59 -18.04 -2.70
N GLN A 207 -16.21 -17.22 -1.85
CA GLN A 207 -15.79 -15.83 -1.63
C GLN A 207 -14.44 -15.75 -0.90
N GLU A 208 -14.21 -16.61 0.11
CA GLU A 208 -12.93 -16.69 0.81
C GLU A 208 -11.83 -17.15 -0.14
N LYS A 209 -12.06 -18.22 -0.92
CA LYS A 209 -11.09 -18.71 -1.91
C LYS A 209 -10.68 -17.62 -2.89
N LYS A 210 -11.65 -16.86 -3.42
CA LYS A 210 -11.37 -15.72 -4.30
C LYS A 210 -10.56 -14.62 -3.59
N ALA A 211 -10.89 -14.30 -2.35
CA ALA A 211 -10.17 -13.27 -1.58
C ALA A 211 -8.74 -13.70 -1.24
N ILE A 212 -8.54 -14.96 -0.86
CA ILE A 212 -7.21 -15.56 -0.61
C ILE A 212 -6.39 -15.52 -1.88
N ASN A 213 -6.97 -15.97 -2.99
CA ASN A 213 -6.30 -15.97 -4.28
C ASN A 213 -5.82 -14.57 -4.65
N LEU A 214 -6.70 -13.56 -4.59
CA LEU A 214 -6.33 -12.17 -4.83
C LEU A 214 -5.28 -11.63 -3.85
N ALA A 215 -5.36 -12.01 -2.57
CA ALA A 215 -4.43 -11.52 -1.55
C ALA A 215 -3.01 -12.03 -1.78
N PHE A 216 -2.87 -13.29 -2.18
CA PHE A 216 -1.57 -13.87 -2.51
C PHE A 216 -0.87 -13.16 -3.67
N HIS A 217 -1.61 -12.53 -4.59
CA HIS A 217 -1.06 -11.80 -5.74
C HIS A 217 -0.55 -10.39 -5.40
N ASP A 218 -0.72 -9.88 -4.18
CA ASP A 218 -0.27 -8.53 -3.78
C ASP A 218 1.11 -8.60 -3.09
N GLY A 219 2.08 -9.13 -3.84
CA GLY A 219 3.53 -9.13 -3.61
C GLY A 219 3.98 -9.11 -2.13
N ASP A 220 4.66 -8.04 -1.73
CA ASP A 220 5.25 -7.89 -0.39
C ASP A 220 4.24 -8.03 0.76
N VAL A 221 2.98 -7.64 0.55
CA VAL A 221 1.95 -7.71 1.58
C VAL A 221 1.59 -9.17 1.85
N ALA A 222 1.44 -9.94 0.77
CA ALA A 222 1.22 -11.38 0.84
C ALA A 222 2.40 -12.06 1.55
N LEU A 223 3.63 -11.70 1.18
CA LEU A 223 4.84 -12.28 1.78
C LEU A 223 4.88 -12.11 3.31
N LEU A 224 4.73 -10.88 3.82
CA LEU A 224 4.79 -10.64 5.26
C LEU A 224 3.68 -11.37 6.01
N SER A 225 2.49 -11.46 5.39
CA SER A 225 1.39 -12.24 5.95
C SER A 225 1.68 -13.74 5.98
N LEU A 226 2.21 -14.28 4.88
CA LEU A 226 2.63 -15.68 4.79
C LEU A 226 3.67 -16.01 5.86
N CYS A 227 4.70 -15.17 5.98
CA CYS A 227 5.76 -15.32 6.97
C CYS A 227 5.24 -15.34 8.41
N MET A 228 4.23 -14.51 8.71
CA MET A 228 3.55 -14.52 10.00
C MET A 228 2.85 -15.86 10.25
N VAL A 229 2.15 -16.42 9.26
CA VAL A 229 1.49 -17.73 9.38
C VAL A 229 2.52 -18.85 9.54
N LEU A 230 3.60 -18.85 8.75
CA LEU A 230 4.67 -19.84 8.85
C LEU A 230 5.31 -19.84 10.25
N LYS A 231 5.54 -18.65 10.83
CA LYS A 231 6.04 -18.48 12.19
C LYS A 231 5.05 -19.03 13.22
N MET A 232 3.76 -18.70 13.10
CA MET A 232 2.71 -19.23 13.98
C MET A 232 2.62 -20.77 13.94
N LYS A 233 2.82 -21.36 12.77
CA LYS A 233 2.83 -22.82 12.59
C LYS A 233 4.15 -23.49 13.01
N GLY A 234 5.21 -22.74 13.26
CA GLY A 234 6.54 -23.29 13.53
C GLY A 234 7.18 -23.97 12.32
N THR A 235 6.79 -23.59 11.10
CA THR A 235 7.25 -24.19 9.82
C THR A 235 8.21 -23.28 9.05
N SER A 236 8.55 -22.11 9.61
CA SER A 236 9.46 -21.14 8.99
C SER A 236 10.82 -21.76 8.62
N ASP A 237 11.39 -22.62 9.47
CA ASP A 237 12.70 -23.21 9.20
C ASP A 237 12.74 -24.02 7.91
N GLU A 238 11.78 -24.91 7.73
CA GLU A 238 11.69 -25.78 6.56
C GLU A 238 11.42 -24.96 5.29
N VAL A 239 10.39 -24.10 5.33
CA VAL A 239 9.96 -23.35 4.15
C VAL A 239 10.98 -22.30 3.73
N LEU A 240 11.53 -21.53 4.68
CA LEU A 240 12.45 -20.45 4.33
C LEU A 240 13.78 -21.01 3.81
N SER A 241 14.31 -22.08 4.38
CA SER A 241 15.60 -22.65 3.95
C SER A 241 15.59 -23.08 2.48
N ASP A 242 14.48 -23.67 2.04
CA ASP A 242 14.29 -24.12 0.65
C ASP A 242 13.98 -22.99 -0.34
N SER A 243 13.45 -21.89 0.19
CA SER A 243 13.02 -20.72 -0.59
C SER A 243 14.15 -19.75 -0.87
N ILE A 244 15.26 -19.78 -0.12
CA ILE A 244 16.41 -18.90 -0.38
C ILE A 244 17.19 -19.41 -1.60
N LYS A 245 17.24 -18.58 -2.64
CA LYS A 245 18.00 -18.80 -3.86
C LYS A 245 19.16 -17.82 -3.95
N THR A 246 20.12 -18.13 -4.82
CA THR A 246 21.20 -17.22 -5.21
C THR A 246 20.93 -16.76 -6.64
N SER A 247 21.07 -15.47 -6.92
CA SER A 247 20.94 -14.91 -8.27
C SER A 247 21.89 -15.61 -9.24
N SER A 248 21.52 -15.61 -10.52
CA SER A 248 22.26 -16.32 -11.58
C SER A 248 23.71 -15.82 -11.74
N ASP A 249 23.97 -14.57 -11.37
CA ASP A 249 25.30 -13.94 -11.33
C ASP A 249 26.08 -14.20 -10.03
N GLY A 250 25.50 -14.91 -9.06
CA GLY A 250 26.10 -15.20 -7.76
C GLY A 250 26.18 -14.00 -6.82
N ALA A 251 25.70 -12.82 -7.23
CA ALA A 251 25.93 -11.56 -6.52
C ALA A 251 25.00 -11.36 -5.32
N SER A 252 23.90 -12.10 -5.25
CA SER A 252 22.87 -11.86 -4.25
C SER A 252 22.07 -13.11 -3.88
N LYS A 253 21.57 -13.14 -2.64
CA LYS A 253 20.52 -14.08 -2.24
C LYS A 253 19.15 -13.40 -2.33
N TYR A 254 18.14 -14.17 -2.72
CA TYR A 254 16.75 -13.76 -2.80
C TYR A 254 15.85 -14.89 -2.30
N MET A 255 14.63 -14.59 -1.86
CA MET A 255 13.67 -15.60 -1.46
C MET A 255 12.62 -15.79 -2.56
N ALA A 256 12.35 -17.05 -2.89
CA ALA A 256 11.44 -17.49 -3.93
C ALA A 256 10.43 -18.46 -3.31
N ILE A 257 9.18 -18.04 -3.16
CA ILE A 257 8.11 -18.92 -2.66
C ILE A 257 7.12 -19.16 -3.78
N GLU A 258 6.98 -20.43 -4.17
CA GLU A 258 6.01 -20.87 -5.15
C GLU A 258 4.68 -21.16 -4.46
N ILE A 259 3.61 -20.53 -4.95
CA ILE A 259 2.29 -20.61 -4.32
C ILE A 259 1.20 -21.17 -5.23
N GLU A 260 1.54 -21.45 -6.48
CA GLU A 260 0.58 -21.84 -7.50
C GLU A 260 0.12 -23.28 -7.33
N LYS A 261 -1.11 -23.57 -7.75
CA LYS A 261 -1.64 -24.94 -7.75
C LYS A 261 -0.89 -25.85 -8.73
N HIS A 262 -0.42 -25.29 -9.84
CA HIS A 262 0.25 -25.99 -10.91
C HIS A 262 1.59 -25.35 -11.24
N ASP A 263 2.56 -26.16 -11.63
CA ASP A 263 3.86 -25.73 -12.12
C ASP A 263 3.71 -25.05 -13.49
N MET A 264 4.33 -23.88 -13.65
CA MET A 264 4.18 -23.04 -14.85
C MET A 264 4.69 -23.72 -16.13
N ASP A 265 5.78 -24.47 -16.02
CA ASP A 265 6.50 -25.00 -17.17
C ASP A 265 5.88 -26.32 -17.65
N THR A 266 5.32 -27.09 -16.72
CA THR A 266 4.86 -28.46 -16.96
C THR A 266 3.35 -28.63 -16.87
N GLY A 267 2.64 -27.72 -16.20
CA GLY A 267 1.20 -27.84 -15.90
C GLY A 267 0.85 -28.95 -14.91
N ALA A 268 1.84 -29.63 -14.33
CA ALA A 268 1.64 -30.63 -13.28
C ALA A 268 1.31 -29.96 -11.94
N PRO A 269 0.76 -30.68 -10.94
CA PRO A 269 0.64 -30.14 -9.58
C PRO A 269 1.98 -29.60 -9.06
N ASN A 270 1.97 -28.42 -8.45
CA ASN A 270 3.20 -27.81 -7.93
C ASN A 270 3.60 -28.46 -6.58
N GLU A 271 4.67 -29.25 -6.60
CA GLU A 271 5.19 -29.92 -5.40
C GLU A 271 5.78 -28.95 -4.37
N LYS A 272 6.32 -27.80 -4.79
CA LYS A 272 6.86 -26.79 -3.87
C LYS A 272 5.77 -26.05 -3.11
N SER A 273 4.65 -25.75 -3.76
CA SER A 273 3.46 -25.23 -3.10
C SER A 273 2.84 -26.28 -2.17
N HIS A 274 2.79 -27.55 -2.60
CA HIS A 274 2.37 -28.64 -1.71
C HIS A 274 3.28 -28.77 -0.48
N GLN A 275 4.61 -28.64 -0.61
CA GLN A 275 5.54 -28.64 0.52
C GLN A 275 5.28 -27.45 1.46
N THR A 276 5.06 -26.26 0.91
CA THR A 276 4.81 -25.04 1.68
C THR A 276 3.50 -25.11 2.47
N PHE A 277 2.45 -25.69 1.87
CA PHE A 277 1.10 -25.65 2.40
C PHE A 277 0.56 -27.00 2.87
N GLY A 278 1.31 -28.10 2.78
CA GLY A 278 0.83 -29.47 2.99
C GLY A 278 0.23 -29.76 4.36
N GLY A 279 0.48 -28.89 5.35
CA GLY A 279 -0.13 -28.92 6.69
C GLY A 279 -1.11 -27.77 6.98
N TRP A 280 -1.53 -27.00 5.98
CA TRP A 280 -2.46 -25.89 6.15
C TRP A 280 -3.91 -26.35 6.17
N THR A 281 -4.67 -25.78 7.07
CA THR A 281 -6.13 -25.89 7.20
C THR A 281 -6.80 -24.65 6.62
N ALA A 282 -8.12 -24.69 6.42
CA ALA A 282 -8.91 -23.51 6.07
C ALA A 282 -8.68 -22.33 7.03
N GLU A 283 -8.44 -22.60 8.31
CA GLU A 283 -8.17 -21.54 9.29
C GLU A 283 -6.79 -20.90 9.12
N ASP A 284 -5.79 -21.63 8.62
CA ASP A 284 -4.49 -21.06 8.29
C ASP A 284 -4.61 -20.07 7.12
N TYR A 285 -5.41 -20.39 6.09
CA TYR A 285 -5.69 -19.45 5.00
C TYR A 285 -6.52 -18.23 5.45
N ARG A 286 -7.46 -18.40 6.39
CA ARG A 286 -8.17 -17.27 7.02
C ARG A 286 -7.21 -16.41 7.85
N THR A 287 -6.28 -17.04 8.56
CA THR A 287 -5.22 -16.37 9.31
C THR A 287 -4.31 -15.58 8.37
N PHE A 288 -3.95 -16.15 7.22
CA PHE A 288 -3.25 -15.43 6.15
C PHE A 288 -4.05 -14.22 5.65
N LEU A 289 -5.34 -14.36 5.34
CA LEU A 289 -6.14 -13.23 4.86
C LEU A 289 -6.28 -12.12 5.94
N LYS A 290 -6.34 -12.50 7.22
CA LYS A 290 -6.32 -11.56 8.35
C LYS A 290 -4.96 -10.88 8.49
N GLY A 291 -3.88 -11.65 8.40
CA GLY A 291 -2.49 -11.15 8.39
C GLY A 291 -2.27 -10.14 7.28
N PHE A 292 -2.80 -10.41 6.10
CA PHE A 292 -2.72 -9.55 4.93
C PHE A 292 -3.31 -8.16 5.22
N GLN A 293 -4.50 -8.12 5.82
CA GLN A 293 -5.13 -6.87 6.25
C GLN A 293 -4.36 -6.14 7.35
N ILE A 294 -3.71 -6.88 8.25
CA ILE A 294 -2.83 -6.32 9.28
C ILE A 294 -1.61 -5.67 8.62
N VAL A 295 -0.93 -6.36 7.69
CA VAL A 295 0.22 -5.82 6.95
C VAL A 295 -0.17 -4.55 6.19
N GLN A 296 -1.32 -4.53 5.49
CA GLN A 296 -1.79 -3.33 4.79
C GLN A 296 -1.91 -2.12 5.73
N ARG A 297 -2.53 -2.31 6.90
CA ARG A 297 -2.71 -1.23 7.89
C ARG A 297 -1.38 -0.83 8.53
N ASP A 298 -0.58 -1.79 8.94
CA ASP A 298 0.66 -1.52 9.66
C ASP A 298 1.72 -0.92 8.74
N SER A 299 1.73 -1.25 7.44
CA SER A 299 2.56 -0.57 6.43
C SER A 299 2.22 0.93 6.37
N GLN A 300 0.94 1.27 6.39
CA GLN A 300 0.51 2.67 6.45
C GLN A 300 0.91 3.33 7.78
N ARG A 301 0.78 2.63 8.91
CA ARG A 301 1.20 3.17 10.21
C ARG A 301 2.70 3.43 10.25
N THR A 302 3.51 2.54 9.69
CA THR A 302 4.94 2.78 9.54
C THR A 302 5.20 4.01 8.68
N LEU A 303 4.46 4.20 7.58
CA LEU A 303 4.58 5.40 6.76
C LEU A 303 4.16 6.67 7.53
N ASN A 304 3.07 6.61 8.30
CA ASN A 304 2.65 7.69 9.20
C ASN A 304 3.78 8.04 10.18
N ASP A 305 4.37 7.04 10.83
CA ASP A 305 5.44 7.22 11.81
C ASP A 305 6.71 7.81 11.20
N ILE A 306 7.06 7.42 9.96
CA ILE A 306 8.20 8.00 9.21
C ILE A 306 8.03 9.51 9.07
N PHE A 307 6.84 9.98 8.70
CA PHE A 307 6.60 11.41 8.51
C PHE A 307 6.32 12.16 9.83
N SER A 308 5.71 11.51 10.82
CA SER A 308 5.44 12.09 12.14
C SER A 308 6.69 12.19 13.02
N ASN A 309 7.63 11.25 12.88
CA ASN A 309 8.86 11.20 13.68
C ASN A 309 10.11 10.95 12.82
N PRO A 310 10.46 11.83 11.85
CA PRO A 310 11.52 11.59 10.87
C PRO A 310 12.87 11.20 11.48
N GLU A 311 13.23 11.81 12.61
CA GLU A 311 14.49 11.57 13.31
C GLU A 311 14.65 10.14 13.86
N SER A 312 13.54 9.44 14.07
CA SER A 312 13.55 8.02 14.46
C SER A 312 13.80 7.07 13.28
N TYR A 313 13.74 7.59 12.05
CA TYR A 313 13.83 6.82 10.81
C TYR A 313 14.95 7.36 9.92
N LYS A 314 16.18 7.35 10.45
CA LYS A 314 17.38 7.76 9.71
C LYS A 314 17.91 6.66 8.80
N ARG A 315 18.38 7.08 7.63
CA ARG A 315 19.14 6.29 6.68
C ARG A 315 20.61 6.25 7.09
N THR A 316 21.38 5.36 6.45
CA THR A 316 22.82 5.20 6.68
C THR A 316 23.65 6.44 6.31
N ASP A 317 23.14 7.29 5.43
CA ASP A 317 23.74 8.58 5.05
C ASP A 317 23.41 9.72 6.03
N GLY A 318 22.70 9.42 7.13
CA GLY A 318 22.31 10.37 8.16
C GLY A 318 21.06 11.20 7.84
N LYS A 319 20.51 11.13 6.62
CA LYS A 319 19.27 11.80 6.23
C LYS A 319 18.05 10.97 6.65
N THR A 320 16.87 11.58 6.75
CA THR A 320 15.67 10.83 7.15
C THR A 320 15.02 10.13 5.94
N TRP A 321 14.27 9.05 6.20
CA TRP A 321 13.42 8.46 5.17
C TRP A 321 12.33 9.42 4.69
N ALA A 322 11.79 10.26 5.59
CA ALA A 322 10.80 11.27 5.21
C ALA A 322 11.36 12.25 4.19
N ASP A 323 12.58 12.77 4.39
CA ASP A 323 13.26 13.64 3.44
C ASP A 323 13.42 12.97 2.08
N TRP A 324 13.89 11.72 2.04
CA TRP A 324 14.11 11.03 0.77
C TRP A 324 12.82 10.69 0.02
N LEU A 325 11.76 10.35 0.76
CA LEU A 325 10.45 10.06 0.21
C LEU A 325 9.74 11.31 -0.31
N SER A 326 10.02 12.49 0.26
CA SER A 326 9.40 13.74 -0.12
C SER A 326 10.30 14.66 -0.95
N LYS A 327 11.60 14.37 -1.08
CA LYS A 327 12.56 15.12 -1.89
C LYS A 327 13.53 14.15 -2.60
N THR A 328 13.51 14.13 -3.92
CA THR A 328 14.59 13.59 -4.73
C THR A 328 15.77 14.53 -4.57
N GLN A 329 16.87 14.01 -4.02
CA GLN A 329 18.14 14.71 -4.01
C GLN A 329 18.56 15.00 -5.45
N GLU A 330 19.05 16.23 -5.68
CA GLU A 330 19.74 16.65 -6.90
C GLU A 330 20.81 15.66 -7.35
#